data_AF-A0A401GFB5-F1
#
_entry.id   AF-A0A401GFB5-F1
#
_cell.length_a   1.000
_cell.length_b   1.000
_cell.length_c   1.000
_cell.angle_alpha   90.00
_cell.angle_beta   90.00
_cell.angle_gamma   90.00
#
_symmetry.space_group_name_H-M   'P 1'
#
loop_
_entity.id
_entity.type
_entity.pdbx_description
1 polymer ?
#
loop_
_entity_poly.entity_id
_entity_poly.type
_entity_poly.pdbx_seq_one_letter_code
_entity_poly.pdbx_strand_id
1 'polypeptide(L)'
;MAAAHRLLYRGALSLPDSHLLLDGLSFTATIADGADLFNNPLALALESMRGRPSLHFLGTTTLKNVYLDFVGNVSVDIHPLSTITRICFENILCSIPITSANRKTDHGIRVSLSDSSDVGTTDILIYGQLKAAEDPSDEPVPSTSTSTPTTLHLLAARILPTPPPAVRPPRPDDPTPRKPPPLFGAKRKREPSGLRFELGDSAKRSKASHAKGKGPSDGALEDDEDALERAREVMLHMPRSGPSRAGPGKSVRTLGRDARVAKRDGEFKVPMLPARLTPLPSEPQSSTAGRSGHTVDGKHRAGGVLETSSPEDVEKANKATVKRAAVRCLADHGIGKDHDEFNELFQMIYRGTSFALRSLMRPQEYVDLSQPLNANVHVYPGDPQYSCCPALTLSKDGVNVQAISMGSHTGTHVDAPYHFIADGTRIDQIGLERFVGPALVVDLTAKRAKEKIVWADLTPYESEMRRRSGEGGSIILLLRTGWSRYWGTETYLEHPFLDERAAQGIVNAGVRVLGVDTLSPDETSHEADFAAHRVVLGAGGIIAENLNHLEAIQEGEWIVNLVPLKLEGCDGSPVRAFAWRHVRS
;
A
#
# COMPACT_ATOMS: atom_id res chain seq x y z
N MET A 1 17.54 -37.36 13.02
CA MET A 1 16.21 -37.18 12.39
C MET A 1 15.98 -35.69 12.27
N ALA A 2 15.68 -35.18 11.07
CA ALA A 2 15.49 -33.74 10.86
C ALA A 2 14.24 -33.27 11.62
N ALA A 3 14.36 -32.17 12.37
CA ALA A 3 13.22 -31.57 13.06
C ALA A 3 12.20 -31.11 12.01
N ALA A 4 10.92 -31.47 12.18
CA ALA A 4 9.87 -31.04 11.26
C ALA A 4 9.47 -29.61 11.60
N HIS A 5 9.55 -28.69 10.64
CA HIS A 5 9.10 -27.32 10.81
C HIS A 5 7.69 -27.14 10.25
N ARG A 6 6.83 -26.43 10.99
CA ARG A 6 5.48 -26.06 10.54
C ARG A 6 5.37 -24.55 10.39
N LEU A 7 5.01 -24.11 9.19
CA LEU A 7 4.68 -22.72 8.92
C LEU A 7 3.40 -22.36 9.66
N LEU A 8 3.41 -21.32 10.50
CA LEU A 8 2.24 -20.86 11.25
C LEU A 8 1.55 -19.72 10.52
N TYR A 9 2.32 -18.68 10.19
CA TYR A 9 1.86 -17.45 9.52
C TYR A 9 2.89 -16.99 8.49
N ARG A 10 2.44 -16.43 7.38
CA ARG A 10 3.26 -15.74 6.37
C ARG A 10 2.55 -14.47 5.94
N GLY A 11 3.21 -13.33 6.05
CA GLY A 11 2.60 -12.03 5.75
C GLY A 11 3.53 -10.87 6.02
N ALA A 12 2.93 -9.73 6.37
CA ALA A 12 3.64 -8.48 6.64
C ALA A 12 3.28 -7.88 8.00
N LEU A 13 4.02 -6.86 8.44
CA LEU A 13 3.56 -5.95 9.51
C LEU A 13 3.08 -4.63 8.91
N SER A 14 1.89 -4.19 9.27
CA SER A 14 1.40 -2.83 9.00
C SER A 14 1.90 -1.87 10.07
N LEU A 15 2.58 -0.81 9.65
CA LEU A 15 3.04 0.25 10.53
C LEU A 15 1.87 1.20 10.87
N PRO A 16 1.74 1.68 12.13
CA PRO A 16 0.78 2.72 12.49
C PRO A 16 1.03 3.96 11.63
N ASP A 17 -0.04 4.57 11.14
CA ASP A 17 -0.02 5.85 10.42
C ASP A 17 0.80 5.84 9.11
N SER A 18 1.14 4.67 8.57
CA SER A 18 1.88 4.53 7.32
C SER A 18 1.29 3.44 6.43
N HIS A 19 1.18 3.71 5.12
CA HIS A 19 0.84 2.70 4.12
C HIS A 19 1.98 1.70 3.84
N LEU A 20 3.11 1.80 4.56
CA LEU A 20 4.24 0.92 4.39
C LEU A 20 4.02 -0.41 5.13
N LEU A 21 4.18 -1.52 4.40
CA LEU A 21 4.16 -2.87 4.94
C LEU A 21 5.58 -3.42 5.07
N LEU A 22 5.92 -3.96 6.24
CA LEU A 22 7.14 -4.74 6.45
C LEU A 22 6.88 -6.19 6.03
N ASP A 23 7.09 -6.49 4.76
CA ASP A 23 6.78 -7.77 4.13
C ASP A 23 7.83 -8.87 4.36
N GLY A 24 7.51 -10.08 3.89
CA GLY A 24 8.45 -11.19 3.86
C GLY A 24 8.67 -11.90 5.19
N LEU A 25 7.76 -11.74 6.16
CA LEU A 25 7.84 -12.41 7.45
C LEU A 25 7.20 -13.80 7.38
N SER A 26 7.90 -14.78 7.92
CA SER A 26 7.41 -16.15 8.08
C SER A 26 7.62 -16.61 9.52
N PHE A 27 6.56 -17.10 10.15
CA PHE A 27 6.60 -17.63 11.50
C PHE A 27 6.54 -19.15 11.43
N THR A 28 7.52 -19.81 12.04
CA THR A 28 7.67 -21.26 11.98
C THR A 28 7.78 -21.83 13.39
N ALA A 29 7.14 -22.97 13.65
CA ALA A 29 7.32 -23.73 14.88
C ALA A 29 8.04 -25.03 14.59
N THR A 30 8.96 -25.42 15.48
CA THR A 30 9.64 -26.70 15.40
C THR A 30 8.81 -27.77 16.11
N ILE A 31 8.40 -28.80 15.38
CA ILE A 31 7.70 -29.96 15.90
C ILE A 31 8.75 -31.02 16.24
N ALA A 32 9.10 -31.12 17.53
CA ALA A 32 9.84 -32.27 18.04
C ALA A 32 8.87 -33.42 18.32
N ASP A 33 9.32 -34.67 18.19
CA ASP A 33 8.52 -35.87 18.50
C ASP A 33 7.92 -35.74 19.92
N GLY A 34 6.59 -35.60 20.00
CA GLY A 34 5.82 -35.48 21.23
C GLY A 34 5.42 -34.07 21.67
N ALA A 35 5.85 -33.00 20.97
CA ALA A 35 5.37 -31.64 21.24
C ALA A 35 4.01 -31.40 20.55
N ASP A 36 2.95 -31.44 21.35
CA ASP A 36 1.59 -31.22 20.83
C ASP A 36 1.37 -29.73 20.52
N LEU A 37 1.12 -29.40 19.24
CA LEU A 37 0.85 -28.04 18.78
C LEU A 37 -0.38 -27.44 19.49
N PHE A 38 -1.31 -28.29 19.94
CA PHE A 38 -2.48 -27.89 20.73
C PHE A 38 -2.11 -27.25 22.09
N ASN A 39 -0.91 -27.50 22.61
CA ASN A 39 -0.44 -26.90 23.86
C ASN A 39 0.36 -25.60 23.64
N ASN A 40 0.48 -25.12 22.39
CA ASN A 40 1.18 -23.89 22.05
C ASN A 40 0.17 -22.78 21.65
N PRO A 41 -0.25 -21.93 22.61
CA PRO A 41 -1.27 -20.92 22.34
C PRO A 41 -0.81 -19.85 21.33
N LEU A 42 0.50 -19.56 21.24
CA LEU A 42 1.05 -18.64 20.24
C LEU A 42 0.97 -19.25 18.84
N ALA A 43 1.30 -20.53 18.69
CA ALA A 43 1.19 -21.22 17.41
C ALA A 43 -0.27 -21.27 16.93
N LEU A 44 -1.22 -21.61 17.81
CA LEU A 44 -2.64 -21.62 17.49
C LEU A 44 -3.15 -20.21 17.10
N ALA A 45 -2.73 -19.17 17.82
CA ALA A 45 -3.08 -17.79 17.48
C ALA A 45 -2.51 -17.40 16.11
N LEU A 46 -1.26 -17.74 15.80
CA LEU A 46 -0.68 -17.44 14.48
C LEU A 46 -1.32 -18.26 13.35
N GLU A 47 -1.75 -19.50 13.61
CA GLU A 47 -2.49 -20.29 12.62
C GLU A 47 -3.89 -19.71 12.35
N SER A 48 -4.58 -19.20 13.37
CA SER A 48 -5.88 -18.55 13.15
C SER A 48 -5.78 -17.23 12.38
N MET A 49 -4.57 -16.66 12.27
CA MET A 49 -4.30 -15.46 11.48
C MET A 49 -3.99 -15.76 10.00
N ARG A 50 -3.95 -17.03 9.57
CA ARG A 50 -3.75 -17.37 8.16
C ARG A 50 -4.87 -16.75 7.31
N GLY A 51 -4.47 -16.16 6.18
CA GLY A 51 -5.36 -15.42 5.29
C GLY A 51 -5.43 -13.92 5.60
N ARG A 52 -4.91 -13.46 6.73
CA ARG A 52 -4.73 -12.02 6.99
C ARG A 52 -3.43 -11.52 6.36
N PRO A 53 -3.48 -10.49 5.49
CA PRO A 53 -2.32 -10.06 4.73
C PRO A 53 -1.23 -9.40 5.60
N SER A 54 -1.62 -8.76 6.70
CA SER A 54 -0.70 -8.12 7.64
C SER A 54 -1.16 -8.24 9.10
N LEU A 55 -0.19 -8.17 10.01
CA LEU A 55 -0.40 -7.99 11.45
C LEU A 55 -0.02 -6.56 11.84
N HIS A 56 -0.57 -6.03 12.93
CA HIS A 56 -0.35 -4.62 13.29
C HIS A 56 0.93 -4.45 14.11
N PHE A 57 1.88 -3.66 13.62
CA PHE A 57 3.03 -3.21 14.40
C PHE A 57 2.54 -2.19 15.43
N LEU A 58 2.81 -2.39 16.72
CA LEU A 58 2.41 -1.46 17.78
C LEU A 58 3.54 -0.55 18.26
N GLY A 59 4.78 -0.89 17.95
CA GLY A 59 5.97 -0.17 18.42
C GLY A 59 7.05 -1.09 18.95
N THR A 60 8.09 -0.47 19.51
CA THR A 60 9.18 -1.17 20.18
C THR A 60 9.01 -1.13 21.69
N THR A 61 9.32 -2.21 22.40
CA THR A 61 9.29 -2.24 23.86
C THR A 61 10.51 -2.99 24.42
N THR A 62 10.89 -2.65 25.65
CA THR A 62 11.98 -3.32 26.35
C THR A 62 11.49 -4.65 26.93
N LEU A 63 12.24 -5.73 26.75
CA LEU A 63 11.87 -7.07 27.23
C LEU A 63 11.70 -7.12 28.77
N LYS A 64 12.30 -6.20 29.52
CA LYS A 64 12.18 -6.08 30.97
C LYS A 64 10.82 -5.55 31.44
N ASN A 65 10.08 -4.85 30.56
CA ASN A 65 8.85 -4.14 30.89
C ASN A 65 7.58 -4.97 30.58
N VAL A 66 7.75 -6.18 30.04
CA VAL A 66 6.64 -7.04 29.61
C VAL A 66 6.84 -8.45 30.14
N TYR A 67 5.73 -9.07 30.57
CA TYR A 67 5.72 -10.48 30.95
C TYR A 67 5.60 -11.33 29.69
N LEU A 68 6.60 -12.17 29.42
CA LEU A 68 6.69 -12.94 28.18
C LEU A 68 6.52 -14.43 28.46
N ASP A 69 5.67 -15.05 27.64
CA ASP A 69 5.51 -16.49 27.55
C ASP A 69 6.40 -17.02 26.41
N PHE A 70 7.51 -17.67 26.78
CA PHE A 70 8.45 -18.28 25.85
C PHE A 70 8.08 -19.73 25.48
N VAL A 71 6.93 -20.23 25.94
CA VAL A 71 6.45 -21.57 25.62
C VAL A 71 6.10 -21.62 24.12
N GLY A 72 6.82 -22.44 23.36
CA GLY A 72 6.46 -22.75 21.97
C GLY A 72 7.52 -22.52 20.89
N ASN A 73 8.67 -21.92 21.21
CA ASN A 73 9.83 -21.76 20.30
C ASN A 73 9.45 -21.40 18.85
N VAL A 74 8.68 -20.33 18.67
CA VAL A 74 8.31 -19.83 17.34
C VAL A 74 9.47 -19.00 16.79
N SER A 75 10.07 -19.47 15.71
CA SER A 75 11.07 -18.74 14.93
C SER A 75 10.41 -17.80 13.93
N VAL A 76 11.06 -16.67 13.70
CA VAL A 76 10.67 -15.69 12.68
C VAL A 76 11.78 -15.61 11.65
N ASP A 77 11.43 -15.76 10.39
CA ASP A 77 12.35 -15.62 9.28
C ASP A 77 11.92 -14.42 8.43
N ILE A 78 12.91 -13.62 8.01
CA ILE A 78 12.72 -12.52 7.06
C ILE A 78 13.26 -12.99 5.72
N HIS A 79 12.43 -12.91 4.68
CA HIS A 79 12.85 -13.28 3.34
C HIS A 79 14.08 -12.45 2.88
N PRO A 80 15.13 -13.06 2.29
CA PRO A 80 16.36 -12.35 1.93
C PRO A 80 16.18 -11.14 1.00
N LEU A 81 15.11 -11.10 0.22
CA LEU A 81 14.77 -9.99 -0.69
C LEU A 81 13.99 -8.85 0.00
N SER A 82 13.41 -9.08 1.18
CA SER A 82 12.65 -8.08 1.94
C SER A 82 13.58 -7.11 2.68
N THR A 83 14.23 -6.25 1.89
CA THR A 83 15.33 -5.39 2.34
C THR A 83 14.88 -4.38 3.38
N ILE A 84 13.68 -3.79 3.22
CA ILE A 84 13.15 -2.80 4.17
C ILE A 84 12.86 -3.45 5.53
N THR A 85 12.19 -4.60 5.53
CA THR A 85 11.93 -5.40 6.75
C THR A 85 13.24 -5.76 7.44
N ARG A 86 14.24 -6.22 6.67
CA ARG A 86 15.55 -6.58 7.23
C ARG A 86 16.25 -5.40 7.88
N ILE A 87 16.36 -4.27 7.17
CA ILE A 87 16.99 -3.04 7.70
C ILE A 87 16.24 -2.52 8.92
N CYS A 88 14.90 -2.54 8.90
CA CYS A 88 14.09 -2.09 10.03
C CYS A 88 14.35 -2.96 11.28
N PHE A 89 14.36 -4.29 11.12
CA PHE A 89 14.62 -5.20 12.23
C PHE A 89 16.07 -5.12 12.70
N GLU A 90 17.05 -4.97 11.79
CA GLU A 90 18.45 -4.73 12.13
C GLU A 90 18.59 -3.43 12.96
N ASN A 91 17.98 -2.34 12.51
CA ASN A 91 18.04 -1.05 13.20
C ASN A 91 17.33 -1.07 14.56
N ILE A 92 16.28 -1.86 14.73
CA ILE A 92 15.53 -1.93 16.00
C ILE A 92 16.21 -2.89 16.99
N LEU A 93 16.65 -4.06 16.52
CA LEU A 93 17.12 -5.15 17.38
C LEU A 93 18.64 -5.09 17.62
N CYS A 94 19.40 -4.48 16.71
CA CYS A 94 20.86 -4.41 16.77
C CYS A 94 21.41 -3.01 17.08
N SER A 95 20.57 -2.01 17.36
CA SER A 95 21.04 -0.64 17.67
C SER A 95 21.77 -0.53 19.00
N ILE A 96 21.64 -1.52 19.90
CA ILE A 96 22.39 -1.60 21.16
C ILE A 96 23.14 -2.93 21.21
N PRO A 97 24.42 -2.95 21.63
CA PRO A 97 25.16 -4.19 21.83
C PRO A 97 24.42 -5.14 22.77
N ILE A 98 24.23 -6.39 22.32
CA ILE A 98 23.56 -7.43 23.09
C ILE A 98 24.50 -7.89 24.21
N THR A 99 24.34 -7.31 25.39
CA THR A 99 25.17 -7.60 26.59
C THR A 99 24.46 -8.48 27.62
N SER A 100 23.23 -8.90 27.32
CA SER A 100 22.40 -9.68 28.23
C SER A 100 22.95 -11.10 28.48
N ALA A 101 22.85 -11.58 29.71
CA ALA A 101 23.33 -12.92 30.09
C ALA A 101 22.59 -14.05 29.36
N ASN A 102 21.36 -13.80 28.89
CA ASN A 102 20.54 -14.73 28.13
C ASN A 102 20.75 -14.62 26.60
N ARG A 103 21.66 -13.73 26.16
CA ARG A 103 21.96 -13.44 24.75
C ARG A 103 20.77 -12.97 23.93
N LYS A 104 19.73 -12.42 24.57
CA LYS A 104 18.55 -11.82 23.91
C LYS A 104 18.71 -10.31 23.76
N THR A 105 18.09 -9.74 22.73
CA THR A 105 18.04 -8.28 22.53
C THR A 105 17.32 -7.60 23.70
N ASP A 106 17.74 -6.38 24.06
CA ASP A 106 17.08 -5.62 25.12
C ASP A 106 15.70 -5.08 24.67
N HIS A 107 15.58 -4.82 23.37
CA HIS A 107 14.37 -4.32 22.72
C HIS A 107 13.75 -5.41 21.84
N GLY A 108 12.43 -5.35 21.71
CA GLY A 108 11.64 -6.20 20.82
C GLY A 108 10.54 -5.39 20.13
N ILE A 109 10.01 -5.96 19.06
CA ILE A 109 8.94 -5.40 18.25
C ILE A 109 7.62 -5.97 18.74
N ARG A 110 6.72 -5.10 19.21
CA ARG A 110 5.38 -5.48 19.67
C ARG A 110 4.44 -5.53 18.46
N VAL A 111 3.74 -6.64 18.32
CA VAL A 111 2.80 -6.89 17.22
C VAL A 111 1.46 -7.31 17.80
N SER A 112 0.37 -6.71 17.33
CA SER A 112 -0.97 -7.13 17.71
C SER A 112 -1.52 -8.17 16.74
N LEU A 113 -2.15 -9.21 17.30
CA LEU A 113 -2.87 -10.23 16.52
C LEU A 113 -4.37 -9.94 16.40
N SER A 114 -4.86 -8.79 16.86
CA SER A 114 -6.27 -8.41 16.85
C SER A 114 -6.51 -7.10 16.11
N ASP A 115 -7.74 -6.91 15.64
CA ASP A 115 -8.17 -5.66 14.97
C ASP A 115 -8.80 -4.65 15.93
N SER A 116 -9.11 -5.05 17.18
CA SER A 116 -9.60 -4.14 18.22
C SER A 116 -8.46 -3.75 19.15
N SER A 117 -8.45 -2.50 19.62
CA SER A 117 -7.49 -1.96 20.60
C SER A 117 -7.87 -2.29 22.06
N ASP A 118 -8.58 -3.39 22.28
CA ASP A 118 -9.08 -3.78 23.61
C ASP A 118 -7.95 -4.30 24.52
N VAL A 119 -8.11 -4.19 25.83
CA VAL A 119 -7.08 -4.57 26.83
C VAL A 119 -6.91 -6.11 26.97
N GLY A 120 -7.64 -6.91 26.17
CA GLY A 120 -7.58 -8.38 26.15
C GLY A 120 -6.88 -8.96 24.92
N THR A 121 -6.22 -8.14 24.11
CA THR A 121 -5.66 -8.53 22.81
C THR A 121 -4.44 -9.42 22.95
N THR A 122 -4.33 -10.43 22.08
CA THR A 122 -3.16 -11.31 22.06
C THR A 122 -2.03 -10.59 21.34
N ASP A 123 -1.30 -9.77 22.08
CA ASP A 123 -0.08 -9.16 21.57
C ASP A 123 1.09 -10.14 21.68
N ILE A 124 1.99 -10.03 20.72
CA ILE A 124 3.22 -10.81 20.66
C ILE A 124 4.41 -9.86 20.60
N LEU A 125 5.56 -10.37 21.00
CA LEU A 125 6.84 -9.68 20.93
C LEU A 125 7.80 -10.48 20.05
N ILE A 126 8.33 -9.84 19.01
CA ILE A 126 9.42 -10.38 18.20
C ILE A 126 10.73 -9.82 18.73
N TYR A 127 11.69 -10.69 19.04
CA TYR A 127 12.99 -10.31 19.61
C TYR A 127 14.12 -11.15 19.01
N GLY A 128 15.35 -10.68 19.12
CA GLY A 128 16.53 -11.39 18.64
C GLY A 128 17.22 -12.20 19.74
N GLN A 129 17.82 -13.33 19.40
CA GLN A 129 18.71 -14.11 20.27
C GLN A 129 19.97 -14.53 19.51
N LEU A 130 21.15 -14.25 20.08
CA LEU A 130 22.42 -14.66 19.47
C LEU A 130 22.65 -16.15 19.66
N LYS A 131 22.81 -16.88 18.55
CA LYS A 131 23.23 -18.29 18.53
C LYS A 131 24.65 -18.39 17.95
N ALA A 132 25.47 -19.26 18.51
CA ALA A 132 26.76 -19.59 17.91
C ALA A 132 26.49 -20.39 16.63
N ALA A 133 27.24 -20.13 15.56
CA ALA A 133 27.15 -20.90 14.32
C ALA A 133 27.53 -22.37 14.60
N GLU A 134 26.53 -23.25 14.57
CA GLU A 134 26.66 -24.70 14.73
C GLU A 134 26.34 -25.39 13.39
N ASP A 135 27.10 -25.14 12.31
CA ASP A 135 27.44 -26.12 11.24
C ASP A 135 28.21 -25.50 10.04
N PRO A 136 29.08 -26.26 9.34
CA PRO A 136 30.09 -25.77 8.40
C PRO A 136 29.63 -25.68 6.92
N SER A 137 28.34 -25.46 6.65
CA SER A 137 27.80 -25.44 5.27
C SER A 137 27.59 -24.05 4.65
N ASP A 138 27.72 -22.98 5.44
CA ASP A 138 27.74 -21.61 4.93
C ASP A 138 29.19 -21.14 4.71
N GLU A 139 29.48 -20.70 3.48
CA GLU A 139 30.82 -20.23 3.08
C GLU A 139 31.39 -19.19 4.05
N PRO A 140 32.67 -19.32 4.47
CA PRO A 140 33.25 -18.44 5.47
C PRO A 140 33.48 -17.04 4.88
N VAL A 141 32.82 -16.05 5.49
CA VAL A 141 33.10 -14.63 5.26
C VAL A 141 34.49 -14.31 5.84
N PRO A 142 35.39 -13.63 5.11
CA PRO A 142 36.71 -13.30 5.63
C PRO A 142 36.58 -12.26 6.75
N SER A 143 36.75 -12.69 8.00
CA SER A 143 36.76 -11.81 9.17
C SER A 143 38.14 -11.83 9.83
N THR A 144 38.67 -10.66 10.19
CA THR A 144 39.97 -10.47 10.85
C THR A 144 39.90 -10.69 12.38
N SER A 145 38.77 -11.18 12.89
CA SER A 145 38.50 -11.40 14.32
C SER A 145 38.64 -12.88 14.70
N THR A 146 39.31 -13.17 15.81
CA THR A 146 39.48 -14.53 16.39
C THR A 146 38.23 -15.11 17.07
N SER A 147 37.10 -14.41 17.04
CA SER A 147 35.82 -14.84 17.63
C SER A 147 34.94 -15.59 16.64
N THR A 148 34.26 -16.65 17.09
CA THR A 148 33.29 -17.39 16.29
C THR A 148 32.15 -16.48 15.80
N PRO A 149 31.70 -16.58 14.53
CA PRO A 149 30.60 -15.78 14.03
C PRO A 149 29.31 -16.17 14.77
N THR A 150 28.70 -15.19 15.44
CA THR A 150 27.38 -15.31 16.08
C THR A 150 26.32 -14.76 15.14
N THR A 151 25.27 -15.52 14.90
CA THR A 151 24.11 -15.12 14.10
C THR A 151 22.94 -14.72 15.01
N LEU A 152 22.20 -13.69 14.62
CA LEU A 152 21.00 -13.27 15.33
C LEU A 152 19.79 -14.05 14.79
N HIS A 153 19.19 -14.89 15.62
CA HIS A 153 17.93 -15.57 15.30
C HIS A 153 16.76 -14.78 15.85
N LEU A 154 15.71 -14.61 15.04
CA LEU A 154 14.49 -13.92 15.47
C LEU A 154 13.50 -14.93 16.04
N LEU A 155 12.91 -14.59 17.18
CA LEU A 155 11.94 -15.42 17.90
C LEU A 155 10.71 -14.58 18.25
N ALA A 156 9.56 -15.24 18.36
CA ALA A 156 8.31 -14.63 18.82
C ALA A 156 7.86 -15.23 20.16
N ALA A 157 7.41 -14.38 21.08
CA ALA A 157 6.81 -14.76 22.36
C ALA A 157 5.49 -14.03 22.57
N ARG A 158 4.56 -14.63 23.31
CA ARG A 158 3.28 -14.00 23.66
C ARG A 158 3.46 -13.07 24.85
N ILE A 159 2.83 -11.89 24.83
CA ILE A 159 2.79 -10.97 25.96
C ILE A 159 1.65 -11.37 26.89
N LEU A 160 1.94 -11.53 28.17
CA LEU A 160 0.98 -11.86 29.22
C LEU A 160 0.52 -10.60 29.95
N PRO A 161 -0.79 -10.47 30.27
CA PRO A 161 -1.32 -9.33 31.03
C PRO A 161 -0.89 -9.37 32.51
N THR A 162 -0.52 -10.54 33.03
CA THR A 162 -0.07 -10.76 34.41
C THR A 162 1.22 -11.57 34.43
N PRO A 163 2.05 -11.43 35.48
CA PRO A 163 3.27 -12.22 35.60
C PRO A 163 2.95 -13.72 35.60
N PRO A 164 3.74 -14.55 34.89
CA PRO A 164 3.54 -15.99 34.90
C PRO A 164 3.64 -16.51 36.34
N PRO A 165 2.84 -17.52 36.72
CA PRO A 165 2.90 -18.07 38.07
C PRO A 165 4.30 -18.60 38.35
N ALA A 166 5.00 -17.97 39.30
CA ALA A 166 6.33 -18.41 39.71
C ALA A 166 6.24 -19.84 40.26
N VAL A 167 7.02 -20.76 39.70
CA VAL A 167 7.27 -22.08 40.31
C VAL A 167 8.01 -21.81 41.62
N ARG A 168 7.29 -21.75 42.73
CA ARG A 168 7.91 -21.64 44.04
C ARG A 168 8.71 -22.94 44.26
N PRO A 169 10.00 -22.88 44.60
CA PRO A 169 10.66 -24.06 45.15
C PRO A 169 9.84 -24.50 46.38
N PRO A 170 9.62 -25.81 46.59
CA PRO A 170 8.93 -26.27 47.79
C PRO A 170 9.67 -25.70 49.00
N ARG A 171 8.94 -25.06 49.91
CA ARG A 171 9.53 -24.60 51.17
C ARG A 171 10.03 -25.84 51.92
N PRO A 172 11.16 -25.75 52.65
CA PRO A 172 11.62 -26.85 53.52
C PRO A 172 10.54 -27.38 54.48
N ASP A 173 9.53 -26.56 54.79
CA ASP A 173 8.40 -26.88 55.68
C ASP A 173 7.06 -27.13 54.95
N ASP A 174 7.05 -27.31 53.63
CA ASP A 174 5.85 -27.75 52.92
C ASP A 174 5.73 -29.28 53.12
N PRO A 175 4.67 -29.80 53.77
CA PRO A 175 4.56 -31.23 54.02
C PRO A 175 4.56 -31.95 52.67
N THR A 176 5.62 -32.71 52.41
CA THR A 176 5.76 -33.60 51.24
C THR A 176 4.41 -34.23 50.91
N PRO A 177 3.95 -34.21 49.64
CA PRO A 177 2.83 -35.01 49.24
C PRO A 177 3.17 -36.46 49.58
N ARG A 178 2.50 -37.01 50.59
CA ARG A 178 2.65 -38.41 50.96
C ARG A 178 2.32 -39.21 49.70
N LYS A 179 3.31 -39.93 49.17
CA LYS A 179 3.05 -40.99 48.19
C LYS A 179 1.93 -41.86 48.77
N PRO A 180 0.76 -42.00 48.13
CA PRO A 180 -0.14 -43.06 48.52
C PRO A 180 0.59 -44.39 48.29
N PRO A 181 0.51 -45.35 49.23
CA PRO A 181 1.25 -46.61 49.12
C PRO A 181 0.75 -47.40 47.90
N PRO A 182 1.62 -48.22 47.27
CA PRO A 182 1.28 -48.92 46.05
C PRO A 182 0.33 -50.07 46.38
N LEU A 183 -0.90 -50.00 45.90
CA LEU A 183 -1.81 -51.14 45.92
C LEU A 183 -2.16 -51.55 44.49
N PHE A 184 -1.60 -52.71 44.17
CA PHE A 184 -1.98 -53.61 43.11
C PHE A 184 -3.51 -53.77 42.99
N GLY A 185 -3.96 -53.89 41.75
CA GLY A 185 -4.96 -54.92 41.41
C GLY A 185 -6.42 -54.48 41.35
N ALA A 186 -6.92 -54.52 40.12
CA ALA A 186 -8.20 -55.12 39.75
C ALA A 186 -9.53 -54.38 40.04
N LYS A 187 -10.21 -54.11 38.92
CA LYS A 187 -11.64 -54.32 38.65
C LYS A 187 -12.68 -53.30 39.17
N ARG A 188 -13.38 -52.77 38.14
CA ARG A 188 -14.85 -52.72 37.95
C ARG A 188 -15.65 -51.52 38.51
N LYS A 189 -16.29 -50.87 37.51
CA LYS A 189 -17.73 -50.58 37.35
C LYS A 189 -18.37 -49.39 38.11
N ARG A 190 -19.04 -48.58 37.26
CA ARG A 190 -20.43 -48.09 37.32
C ARG A 190 -20.72 -46.75 38.04
N GLU A 191 -21.22 -45.81 37.23
CA GLU A 191 -22.33 -44.88 37.54
C GLU A 191 -23.66 -45.62 37.87
N PRO A 192 -24.84 -44.99 38.14
CA PRO A 192 -25.24 -43.57 38.40
C PRO A 192 -26.27 -43.42 39.57
N SER A 193 -26.99 -42.28 39.61
CA SER A 193 -28.29 -41.96 40.27
C SER A 193 -28.21 -41.49 41.73
N GLY A 194 -28.94 -40.50 42.26
CA GLY A 194 -30.19 -39.78 41.96
C GLY A 194 -30.76 -39.43 43.35
N LEU A 195 -31.23 -38.22 43.71
CA LEU A 195 -32.56 -37.67 43.48
C LEU A 195 -32.77 -36.44 44.42
N ARG A 196 -33.38 -35.38 43.85
CA ARG A 196 -34.44 -34.46 44.35
C ARG A 196 -34.52 -34.05 45.83
N PHE A 197 -34.73 -32.75 46.07
CA PHE A 197 -36.02 -32.24 46.59
C PHE A 197 -36.26 -30.75 46.22
N GLU A 198 -37.54 -30.42 46.02
CA GLU A 198 -38.12 -29.17 45.51
C GLU A 198 -38.46 -28.12 46.59
N LEU A 199 -38.93 -26.96 46.07
CA LEU A 199 -39.76 -25.87 46.64
C LEU A 199 -38.97 -24.57 46.82
N GLY A 200 -39.37 -23.40 46.30
CA GLY A 200 -40.59 -22.99 45.61
C GLY A 200 -40.75 -21.48 45.84
N ASP A 201 -40.93 -20.72 44.74
CA ASP A 201 -41.70 -19.47 44.56
C ASP A 201 -41.71 -18.36 45.64
N SER A 202 -41.88 -17.07 45.33
CA SER A 202 -41.82 -16.26 44.12
C SER A 202 -42.08 -14.78 44.51
N ALA A 203 -41.68 -13.89 43.61
CA ALA A 203 -42.38 -12.67 43.21
C ALA A 203 -42.09 -11.27 43.87
N LYS A 204 -41.84 -10.34 42.92
CA LYS A 204 -42.23 -8.91 42.80
C LYS A 204 -41.26 -7.78 43.21
N ARG A 205 -40.77 -7.12 42.14
CA ARG A 205 -40.96 -5.68 41.78
C ARG A 205 -41.01 -4.66 42.93
N SER A 206 -40.13 -3.63 42.89
CA SER A 206 -40.43 -2.29 42.32
C SER A 206 -39.40 -1.20 42.72
N LYS A 207 -39.39 -0.15 41.88
CA LYS A 207 -38.57 1.07 41.84
C LYS A 207 -38.53 1.96 43.10
N ALA A 208 -37.36 2.59 43.26
CA ALA A 208 -37.03 4.02 43.51
C ALA A 208 -37.79 4.86 44.55
N SER A 209 -37.01 5.62 45.34
CA SER A 209 -37.41 6.93 45.87
C SER A 209 -36.20 7.87 46.06
N HIS A 210 -36.43 9.13 45.71
CA HIS A 210 -35.61 10.34 45.92
C HIS A 210 -35.53 10.76 47.41
N ALA A 211 -34.46 11.49 47.80
CA ALA A 211 -34.50 12.96 48.02
C ALA A 211 -33.36 13.54 48.91
N LYS A 212 -32.72 14.59 48.36
CA LYS A 212 -32.22 15.86 48.97
C LYS A 212 -31.23 15.89 50.15
N GLY A 213 -30.03 16.42 49.87
CA GLY A 213 -29.74 17.86 50.04
C GLY A 213 -28.54 18.29 50.92
N LYS A 214 -27.56 19.01 50.33
CA LYS A 214 -26.97 20.31 50.77
C LYS A 214 -25.61 20.59 50.09
N GLY A 215 -25.45 21.80 49.49
CA GLY A 215 -24.16 22.40 49.09
C GLY A 215 -23.46 23.12 50.26
N PRO A 216 -22.29 23.79 50.07
CA PRO A 216 -22.15 24.93 49.13
C PRO A 216 -20.77 25.11 48.39
N SER A 217 -20.72 26.10 47.46
CA SER A 217 -19.61 27.03 47.06
C SER A 217 -18.29 26.48 46.46
N ASP A 218 -17.50 27.14 45.59
CA ASP A 218 -17.52 28.29 44.65
C ASP A 218 -16.11 28.31 43.97
N GLY A 219 -15.97 28.89 42.76
CA GLY A 219 -14.71 29.40 42.14
C GLY A 219 -13.77 28.38 41.46
N ALA A 220 -13.60 28.34 40.13
CA ALA A 220 -12.92 29.27 39.18
C ALA A 220 -11.38 29.21 39.27
N LEU A 221 -10.73 28.60 38.27
CA LEU A 221 -9.93 29.28 37.22
C LEU A 221 -8.65 29.94 37.76
N GLU A 222 -7.53 29.22 37.72
CA GLU A 222 -6.16 29.74 37.73
C GLU A 222 -5.23 28.54 37.48
N ASP A 223 -4.64 28.42 36.28
CA ASP A 223 -3.40 27.63 36.03
C ASP A 223 -2.89 27.72 34.56
N ASP A 224 -3.54 28.48 33.67
CA ASP A 224 -3.08 28.66 32.28
C ASP A 224 -2.02 29.77 32.09
N GLU A 225 -1.81 30.68 33.04
CA GLU A 225 -0.75 31.71 32.93
C GLU A 225 0.63 31.18 33.34
N ASP A 226 0.70 30.27 34.30
CA ASP A 226 1.95 29.72 34.83
C ASP A 226 2.62 28.73 33.84
N ALA A 227 1.85 28.20 32.88
CA ALA A 227 2.34 27.38 31.78
C ALA A 227 2.92 28.23 30.62
N LEU A 228 2.37 29.42 30.36
CA LEU A 228 2.87 30.32 29.30
C LEU A 228 4.14 31.08 29.71
N GLU A 229 4.30 31.39 30.99
CA GLU A 229 5.50 32.05 31.51
C GLU A 229 6.73 31.12 31.41
N ARG A 230 6.57 29.84 31.77
CA ARG A 230 7.60 28.79 31.63
C ARG A 230 7.98 28.51 30.16
N ALA A 231 7.05 28.66 29.23
CA ALA A 231 7.32 28.50 27.80
C ALA A 231 8.09 29.69 27.20
N ARG A 232 7.97 30.89 27.78
CA ARG A 232 8.74 32.08 27.37
C ARG A 232 10.18 32.06 27.87
N GLU A 233 10.42 31.54 29.07
CA GLU A 233 11.76 31.46 29.67
C GLU A 233 12.68 30.47 28.93
N VAL A 234 12.13 29.36 28.44
CA VAL A 234 12.88 28.33 27.68
C VAL A 234 13.24 28.82 26.26
N MET A 235 12.49 29.77 25.69
CA MET A 235 12.80 30.36 24.37
C MET A 235 13.80 31.52 24.43
N LEU A 236 14.19 31.99 25.62
CA LEU A 236 15.19 33.06 25.82
C LEU A 236 16.63 32.55 25.99
N HIS A 237 16.84 31.23 26.08
CA HIS A 237 18.18 30.62 26.29
C HIS A 237 18.59 29.56 25.25
N MET A 238 18.19 29.74 23.99
CA MET A 238 18.85 29.03 22.88
C MET A 238 20.07 29.82 22.36
N PRO A 239 21.26 29.20 22.25
CA PRO A 239 22.43 29.86 21.68
C PRO A 239 22.28 30.05 20.18
N ARG A 240 22.37 31.31 19.73
CA ARG A 240 22.39 31.73 18.32
C ARG A 240 23.79 31.58 17.74
N SER A 241 23.96 30.86 16.63
CA SER A 241 25.19 30.81 15.85
C SER A 241 25.12 31.76 14.65
N GLY A 242 25.90 32.84 14.73
CA GLY A 242 26.28 33.72 13.62
C GLY A 242 27.81 33.68 13.40
N PRO A 243 28.32 34.33 12.34
CA PRO A 243 29.37 33.81 11.47
C PRO A 243 30.80 34.15 11.91
N SER A 244 31.78 33.33 11.52
CA SER A 244 33.21 33.60 11.76
C SER A 244 34.06 33.49 10.48
N ARG A 245 34.94 34.48 10.33
CA ARG A 245 35.87 34.75 9.22
C ARG A 245 37.18 33.96 9.36
N ALA A 246 37.69 33.53 8.20
CA ALA A 246 39.07 33.47 7.70
C ALA A 246 40.30 33.51 8.66
N GLY A 247 41.04 32.37 8.65
CA GLY A 247 42.50 32.23 8.43
C GLY A 247 43.49 32.45 9.59
N PRO A 248 44.80 32.08 9.48
CA PRO A 248 45.44 31.08 8.60
C PRO A 248 46.50 30.16 9.29
N GLY A 249 46.74 28.98 8.69
CA GLY A 249 48.07 28.42 8.38
C GLY A 249 48.98 27.80 9.48
N LYS A 250 49.34 26.51 9.30
CA LYS A 250 50.71 25.94 9.10
C LYS A 250 50.68 24.40 9.27
N SER A 251 50.90 23.62 8.21
CA SER A 251 52.18 23.03 7.75
C SER A 251 52.62 21.80 8.57
N VAL A 252 52.43 20.55 8.11
CA VAL A 252 53.23 19.75 7.13
C VAL A 252 54.21 18.78 7.81
N ARG A 253 54.07 17.47 7.49
CA ARG A 253 55.09 16.41 7.17
C ARG A 253 54.52 15.01 7.49
N THR A 254 54.05 14.23 6.51
CA THR A 254 54.73 13.31 5.54
C THR A 254 55.08 11.91 6.05
N LEU A 255 54.84 10.95 5.13
CA LEU A 255 55.31 9.54 5.01
C LEU A 255 54.30 8.48 5.52
N GLY A 256 53.89 7.46 4.75
CA GLY A 256 54.19 7.10 3.37
C GLY A 256 53.52 5.77 2.94
N ARG A 257 53.41 5.62 1.61
CA ARG A 257 53.42 4.44 0.71
C ARG A 257 52.62 3.14 0.98
N ASP A 258 51.84 2.84 -0.09
CA ASP A 258 51.70 1.58 -0.82
C ASP A 258 50.98 0.37 -0.20
N ALA A 259 49.77 0.07 -0.71
CA ALA A 259 49.37 -1.27 -1.14
C ALA A 259 48.11 -1.24 -2.02
N ARG A 260 48.25 -1.58 -3.31
CA ARG A 260 47.17 -2.00 -4.21
C ARG A 260 46.81 -3.46 -3.92
N VAL A 261 45.53 -3.83 -3.80
CA VAL A 261 45.04 -5.18 -4.16
C VAL A 261 43.59 -5.16 -4.71
N ALA A 262 43.49 -5.73 -5.91
CA ALA A 262 42.42 -6.45 -6.61
C ALA A 262 40.92 -6.15 -6.42
N LYS A 263 40.29 -5.84 -7.56
CA LYS A 263 38.86 -5.82 -7.89
C LYS A 263 38.31 -7.25 -8.00
N ARG A 264 37.11 -7.53 -7.46
CA ARG A 264 36.23 -8.62 -7.89
C ARG A 264 34.86 -8.03 -8.22
N ASP A 265 34.45 -8.16 -9.48
CA ASP A 265 33.22 -7.61 -10.04
C ASP A 265 32.02 -8.54 -9.73
N GLY A 266 31.05 -8.02 -8.97
CA GLY A 266 29.70 -8.56 -8.86
C GLY A 266 28.72 -7.51 -9.38
N GLU A 267 28.56 -7.44 -10.71
CA GLU A 267 27.85 -6.34 -11.34
C GLU A 267 26.34 -6.63 -11.43
N PHE A 268 25.57 -5.93 -10.59
CA PHE A 268 24.11 -5.89 -10.62
C PHE A 268 23.62 -5.15 -11.86
N LYS A 269 22.87 -5.83 -12.74
CA LYS A 269 22.39 -5.24 -14.00
C LYS A 269 21.15 -4.35 -13.83
N VAL A 270 21.21 -3.13 -14.35
CA VAL A 270 20.15 -2.10 -14.33
C VAL A 270 19.30 -2.18 -15.61
N PRO A 271 17.95 -2.12 -15.54
CA PRO A 271 17.10 -2.16 -16.73
C PRO A 271 17.26 -0.93 -17.63
N MET A 272 17.04 -1.10 -18.93
CA MET A 272 17.11 -0.02 -19.92
C MET A 272 15.98 1.00 -19.77
N LEU A 273 16.33 2.29 -19.91
CA LEU A 273 15.38 3.40 -20.03
C LEU A 273 15.07 3.64 -21.52
N PRO A 274 13.83 4.00 -21.89
CA PRO A 274 13.52 4.47 -23.24
C PRO A 274 14.26 5.79 -23.53
N ALA A 275 14.80 5.91 -24.75
CA ALA A 275 15.64 7.03 -25.17
C ALA A 275 14.89 8.37 -25.08
N ARG A 276 15.47 9.33 -24.35
CA ARG A 276 14.90 10.67 -24.16
C ARG A 276 15.20 11.54 -25.37
N LEU A 277 14.20 11.80 -26.20
CA LEU A 277 14.17 12.94 -27.12
C LEU A 277 13.87 14.20 -26.30
N THR A 278 14.82 15.13 -26.24
CA THR A 278 14.53 16.51 -25.83
C THR A 278 15.41 17.46 -26.63
N PRO A 279 14.85 18.37 -27.44
CA PRO A 279 15.50 19.60 -27.86
C PRO A 279 15.32 20.67 -26.76
N LEU A 280 16.39 21.40 -26.44
CA LEU A 280 16.35 22.62 -25.62
C LEU A 280 16.29 23.88 -26.51
N PRO A 281 15.85 25.04 -25.97
CA PRO A 281 15.19 26.09 -26.74
C PRO A 281 16.16 27.07 -27.42
N SER A 282 15.74 27.58 -28.58
CA SER A 282 16.41 28.65 -29.32
C SER A 282 15.87 30.02 -28.88
N GLU A 283 16.78 30.93 -28.52
CA GLU A 283 16.52 32.38 -28.47
C GLU A 283 17.54 33.16 -29.32
N PRO A 284 17.21 34.39 -29.77
CA PRO A 284 17.39 34.79 -31.16
C PRO A 284 18.42 35.91 -31.35
N GLN A 285 19.31 35.83 -32.35
CA GLN A 285 20.05 36.99 -32.91
C GLN A 285 20.40 36.70 -34.38
N SER A 286 19.75 37.37 -35.34
CA SER A 286 20.16 38.64 -35.98
C SER A 286 21.35 38.48 -36.95
N SER A 287 21.03 38.78 -38.21
CA SER A 287 21.92 38.80 -39.36
C SER A 287 22.85 40.00 -39.34
N THR A 288 24.14 39.82 -39.68
CA THR A 288 24.78 40.42 -40.89
C THR A 288 26.31 40.21 -40.93
N ALA A 289 26.76 39.70 -42.09
CA ALA A 289 27.98 40.00 -42.86
C ALA A 289 29.37 40.13 -42.18
N GLY A 290 30.31 39.28 -42.62
CA GLY A 290 31.75 39.53 -42.48
C GLY A 290 32.63 38.41 -43.07
N ARG A 291 33.32 38.72 -44.17
CA ARG A 291 34.12 37.85 -45.04
C ARG A 291 35.43 37.31 -44.43
N SER A 292 35.98 36.32 -45.16
CA SER A 292 37.35 35.74 -45.18
C SER A 292 37.53 34.52 -44.27
N GLY A 293 37.98 33.34 -44.71
CA GLY A 293 38.56 32.93 -45.99
C GLY A 293 39.95 32.35 -45.74
N HIS A 294 40.07 31.11 -45.27
CA HIS A 294 41.23 30.26 -45.58
C HIS A 294 40.92 28.77 -45.43
N THR A 295 41.46 28.05 -46.42
CA THR A 295 41.33 26.66 -46.84
C THR A 295 41.79 25.63 -45.82
N VAL A 296 41.21 24.42 -45.86
CA VAL A 296 41.92 23.16 -46.23
C VAL A 296 40.96 21.95 -46.13
N ASP A 297 40.88 21.23 -47.26
CA ASP A 297 40.54 19.82 -47.49
C ASP A 297 39.27 19.19 -46.92
N GLY A 298 38.30 19.04 -47.83
CA GLY A 298 37.20 18.09 -47.71
C GLY A 298 37.65 16.65 -48.00
N LYS A 299 37.24 15.74 -47.12
CA LYS A 299 37.01 14.34 -47.46
C LYS A 299 35.63 13.94 -46.95
N HIS A 300 34.68 13.84 -47.89
CA HIS A 300 33.36 13.27 -47.66
C HIS A 300 33.47 11.82 -47.16
N ARG A 301 32.76 11.50 -46.08
CA ARG A 301 32.09 10.21 -45.80
C ARG A 301 30.90 10.54 -44.90
N ALA A 302 29.68 10.61 -45.46
CA ALA A 302 28.74 9.49 -45.63
C ALA A 302 28.02 9.15 -44.31
N GLY A 303 26.68 9.10 -44.41
CA GLY A 303 25.69 9.04 -43.33
C GLY A 303 26.08 8.27 -42.07
N GLY A 304 25.99 8.96 -40.94
CA GLY A 304 25.99 8.37 -39.61
C GLY A 304 24.58 7.87 -39.29
N VAL A 305 24.42 6.56 -39.40
CA VAL A 305 23.37 5.76 -38.77
C VAL A 305 23.20 6.20 -37.31
N LEU A 306 21.95 6.33 -36.86
CA LEU A 306 21.61 6.53 -35.46
C LEU A 306 22.30 5.40 -34.65
N GLU A 307 23.37 5.71 -33.91
CA GLU A 307 24.00 4.74 -33.02
C GLU A 307 22.97 4.33 -31.96
N THR A 308 22.37 3.16 -32.14
CA THR A 308 21.65 2.46 -31.09
C THR A 308 22.68 2.10 -30.03
N SER A 309 22.76 2.90 -28.97
CA SER A 309 23.59 2.61 -27.81
C SER A 309 23.26 1.21 -27.29
N SER A 310 24.29 0.40 -27.01
CA SER A 310 24.07 -0.96 -26.53
C SER A 310 23.32 -0.93 -25.19
N PRO A 311 22.57 -1.99 -24.84
CA PRO A 311 21.90 -2.08 -23.55
C PRO A 311 22.82 -1.82 -22.36
N GLU A 312 24.08 -2.25 -22.47
CA GLU A 312 25.10 -2.08 -21.45
C GLU A 312 25.56 -0.62 -21.33
N ASP A 313 25.62 0.13 -22.44
CA ASP A 313 25.98 1.54 -22.45
C ASP A 313 24.90 2.42 -21.80
N VAL A 314 23.63 2.14 -22.10
CA VAL A 314 22.49 2.81 -21.46
C VAL A 314 22.44 2.49 -19.98
N GLU A 315 22.69 1.23 -19.62
CA GLU A 315 22.76 0.80 -18.23
C GLU A 315 23.82 1.58 -17.44
N LYS A 316 25.02 1.69 -18.00
CA LYS A 316 26.14 2.42 -17.42
C LYS A 316 25.84 3.91 -17.28
N ALA A 317 25.21 4.51 -18.30
CA ALA A 317 24.76 5.90 -18.26
C ALA A 317 23.71 6.16 -17.17
N ASN A 318 22.77 5.22 -16.99
CA ASN A 318 21.73 5.29 -15.95
C ASN A 318 22.34 5.20 -14.55
N LYS A 319 23.22 4.21 -14.32
CA LYS A 319 23.97 4.06 -13.06
C LYS A 319 24.74 5.35 -12.73
N ALA A 320 25.44 5.92 -13.70
CA ALA A 320 26.20 7.16 -13.51
C ALA A 320 25.28 8.34 -13.14
N THR A 321 24.09 8.42 -13.73
CA THR A 321 23.12 9.47 -13.45
C THR A 321 22.54 9.36 -12.04
N VAL A 322 22.12 8.17 -11.61
CA VAL A 322 21.62 7.94 -10.24
C VAL A 322 22.72 8.21 -9.20
N LYS A 323 23.96 7.77 -9.47
CA LYS A 323 25.11 8.07 -8.59
C LYS A 323 25.34 9.57 -8.45
N ARG A 324 25.36 10.32 -9.55
CA ARG A 324 25.53 11.78 -9.52
C ARG A 324 24.40 12.48 -8.76
N ALA A 325 23.16 12.05 -8.95
CA ALA A 325 22.01 12.60 -8.24
C ALA A 325 22.08 12.33 -6.73
N ALA A 326 22.44 11.11 -6.32
CA ALA A 326 22.62 10.75 -4.91
C ALA A 326 23.75 11.55 -4.23
N VAL A 327 24.89 11.71 -4.91
CA VAL A 327 26.00 12.55 -4.40
C VAL A 327 25.57 14.01 -4.25
N ARG A 328 24.85 14.55 -5.25
CA ARG A 328 24.36 15.93 -5.20
C ARG A 328 23.38 16.14 -4.04
N CYS A 329 22.42 15.23 -3.87
CA CYS A 329 21.44 15.27 -2.79
C CYS A 329 22.13 15.33 -1.41
N LEU A 330 23.13 14.48 -1.18
CA LEU A 330 23.89 14.49 0.06
C LEU A 330 24.69 15.78 0.26
N ALA A 331 25.31 16.28 -0.80
CA ALA A 331 26.06 17.54 -0.75
C ALA A 331 25.14 18.75 -0.43
N ASP A 332 23.92 18.78 -0.99
CA ASP A 332 22.92 19.81 -0.70
C ASP A 332 22.48 19.81 0.77
N HIS A 333 22.67 18.69 1.48
CA HIS A 333 22.38 18.53 2.92
C HIS A 333 23.66 18.58 3.79
N GLY A 334 24.78 19.06 3.26
CA GLY A 334 26.02 19.23 4.00
C GLY A 334 26.85 17.95 4.20
N ILE A 335 26.45 16.84 3.59
CA ILE A 335 27.13 15.54 3.69
C ILE A 335 28.03 15.37 2.47
N GLY A 336 29.25 15.88 2.60
CA GLY A 336 30.30 15.72 1.59
C GLY A 336 30.89 14.30 1.58
N LYS A 337 31.70 13.98 0.57
CA LYS A 337 32.37 12.66 0.45
C LYS A 337 33.31 12.33 1.61
N ASP A 338 33.78 13.35 2.30
CA ASP A 338 34.71 13.25 3.42
C ASP A 338 33.99 13.10 4.77
N HIS A 339 32.64 13.05 4.77
CA HIS A 339 31.85 12.84 5.98
C HIS A 339 31.82 11.35 6.38
N ASP A 340 31.94 11.06 7.68
CA ASP A 340 32.05 9.69 8.20
C ASP A 340 30.85 8.79 7.80
N GLU A 341 29.66 9.37 7.76
CA GLU A 341 28.41 8.68 7.36
C GLU A 341 28.15 8.66 5.85
N PHE A 342 28.98 9.31 5.03
CA PHE A 342 28.72 9.50 3.59
C PHE A 342 28.46 8.18 2.87
N ASN A 343 29.29 7.16 3.15
CA ASN A 343 29.19 5.86 2.47
C ASN A 343 27.87 5.15 2.79
N GLU A 344 27.40 5.22 4.02
CA GLU A 344 26.16 4.58 4.46
C GLU A 344 24.94 5.26 3.84
N LEU A 345 24.85 6.59 3.98
CA LEU A 345 23.75 7.38 3.46
C LEU A 345 23.72 7.36 1.92
N PHE A 346 24.88 7.38 1.27
CA PHE A 346 24.98 7.24 -0.19
C PHE A 346 24.44 5.89 -0.66
N GLN A 347 24.80 4.79 0.00
CA GLN A 347 24.28 3.47 -0.37
C GLN A 347 22.78 3.35 -0.13
N MET A 348 22.27 3.92 0.97
CA MET A 348 20.84 3.96 1.27
C MET A 348 20.06 4.71 0.17
N ILE A 349 20.47 5.94 -0.15
CA ILE A 349 19.83 6.76 -1.18
C ILE A 349 19.96 6.10 -2.55
N TYR A 350 21.16 5.68 -2.95
CA TYR A 350 21.39 5.06 -4.26
C TYR A 350 20.55 3.80 -4.48
N ARG A 351 20.46 2.91 -3.47
CA ARG A 351 19.63 1.70 -3.55
C ARG A 351 18.15 2.03 -3.54
N GLY A 352 17.71 2.93 -2.67
CA GLY A 352 16.32 3.39 -2.62
C GLY A 352 15.86 4.02 -3.93
N THR A 353 16.65 4.92 -4.51
CA THR A 353 16.36 5.54 -5.81
C THR A 353 16.35 4.52 -6.94
N SER A 354 17.29 3.57 -6.95
CA SER A 354 17.32 2.50 -7.95
C SER A 354 16.08 1.59 -7.87
N PHE A 355 15.62 1.28 -6.64
CA PHE A 355 14.41 0.50 -6.40
C PHE A 355 13.16 1.26 -6.84
N ALA A 356 13.01 2.52 -6.43
CA ALA A 356 11.91 3.39 -6.82
C ALA A 356 11.82 3.55 -8.35
N LEU A 357 12.96 3.80 -9.01
CA LEU A 357 13.04 3.88 -10.47
C LEU A 357 12.59 2.57 -11.13
N ARG A 358 12.98 1.41 -10.60
CA ARG A 358 12.50 0.13 -11.14
C ARG A 358 11.00 -0.07 -10.96
N SER A 359 10.44 0.34 -9.83
CA SER A 359 9.00 0.30 -9.61
C SER A 359 8.27 1.16 -10.64
N LEU A 360 8.79 2.36 -10.90
CA LEU A 360 8.25 3.31 -11.89
C LEU A 360 8.48 2.86 -13.34
N MET A 361 9.54 2.08 -13.60
CA MET A 361 9.91 1.56 -14.92
C MET A 361 9.32 0.18 -15.21
N ARG A 362 8.46 -0.38 -14.35
CA ARG A 362 7.78 -1.64 -14.66
C ARG A 362 6.98 -1.48 -15.95
N PRO A 363 7.06 -2.44 -16.89
CA PRO A 363 6.21 -2.40 -18.07
C PRO A 363 4.76 -2.26 -17.62
N GLN A 364 4.06 -1.32 -18.25
CA GLN A 364 2.65 -1.07 -17.97
C GLN A 364 1.84 -1.80 -19.03
N GLU A 365 0.83 -2.51 -18.57
CA GLU A 365 -0.19 -3.06 -19.43
C GLU A 365 -1.32 -2.02 -19.51
N TYR A 366 -1.80 -1.74 -20.72
CA TYR A 366 -2.89 -0.82 -20.97
C TYR A 366 -4.04 -1.58 -21.64
N VAL A 367 -5.26 -1.29 -21.20
CA VAL A 367 -6.49 -1.80 -21.81
C VAL A 367 -7.34 -0.61 -22.23
N ASP A 368 -7.69 -0.56 -23.51
CA ASP A 368 -8.64 0.44 -24.03
C ASP A 368 -10.06 0.04 -23.64
N LEU A 369 -10.75 0.91 -22.91
CA LEU A 369 -12.11 0.69 -22.41
C LEU A 369 -13.16 1.46 -23.24
N SER A 370 -12.77 2.04 -24.37
CA SER A 370 -13.66 2.88 -25.16
C SER A 370 -14.28 2.13 -26.33
N GLN A 371 -15.52 2.49 -26.66
CA GLN A 371 -16.17 2.11 -27.90
C GLN A 371 -15.65 2.95 -29.06
N PRO A 372 -15.51 2.38 -30.27
CA PRO A 372 -15.14 3.14 -31.46
C PRO A 372 -16.31 4.04 -31.89
N LEU A 373 -16.02 5.33 -32.13
CA LEU A 373 -16.96 6.24 -32.77
C LEU A 373 -16.94 6.02 -34.28
N ASN A 374 -18.06 5.55 -34.82
CA ASN A 374 -18.27 5.34 -36.26
C ASN A 374 -19.76 5.54 -36.60
N ALA A 375 -20.16 5.26 -37.84
CA ALA A 375 -21.55 5.45 -38.28
C ALA A 375 -22.60 4.60 -37.52
N ASN A 376 -22.17 3.59 -36.77
CA ASN A 376 -23.04 2.69 -35.99
C ASN A 376 -23.08 3.07 -34.50
N VAL A 377 -22.54 4.24 -34.11
CA VAL A 377 -22.67 4.77 -32.75
C VAL A 377 -24.14 4.79 -32.37
N HIS A 378 -24.48 4.05 -31.31
CA HIS A 378 -25.79 4.21 -30.68
C HIS A 378 -25.71 5.44 -29.80
N VAL A 379 -26.60 6.38 -30.06
CA VAL A 379 -26.82 7.58 -29.25
C VAL A 379 -28.13 7.38 -28.52
N TYR A 380 -28.26 7.99 -27.34
CA TYR A 380 -29.53 7.95 -26.62
C TYR A 380 -30.66 8.50 -27.51
N PRO A 381 -31.86 7.88 -27.55
CA PRO A 381 -32.94 8.33 -28.41
C PRO A 381 -33.30 9.80 -28.19
N GLY A 382 -33.10 10.64 -29.21
CA GLY A 382 -33.35 12.09 -29.16
C GLY A 382 -32.07 12.94 -29.15
N ASP A 383 -30.91 12.34 -28.87
CA ASP A 383 -29.65 13.06 -28.78
C ASP A 383 -29.05 13.43 -30.14
N PRO A 384 -28.16 14.45 -30.17
CA PRO A 384 -27.43 14.82 -31.37
C PRO A 384 -26.60 13.66 -31.93
N GLN A 385 -26.78 13.38 -33.23
CA GLN A 385 -26.09 12.29 -33.91
C GLN A 385 -24.60 12.59 -34.12
N TYR A 386 -23.77 11.54 -34.04
CA TYR A 386 -22.37 11.61 -34.41
C TYR A 386 -22.19 11.77 -35.93
N SER A 387 -21.34 12.69 -36.33
CA SER A 387 -20.86 12.79 -37.71
C SER A 387 -19.38 13.14 -37.77
N CYS A 388 -18.70 12.56 -38.74
CA CYS A 388 -17.29 12.79 -39.02
C CYS A 388 -17.09 12.78 -40.53
N CYS A 389 -16.67 13.90 -41.10
CA CYS A 389 -16.47 14.04 -42.55
C CYS A 389 -15.20 14.83 -42.87
N PRO A 390 -14.56 14.61 -44.04
CA PRO A 390 -13.36 15.34 -44.40
C PRO A 390 -13.64 16.85 -44.54
N ALA A 391 -12.93 17.66 -43.75
CA ALA A 391 -12.88 19.11 -43.90
C ALA A 391 -11.75 19.53 -44.87
N LEU A 392 -10.60 18.86 -44.76
CA LEU A 392 -9.45 19.01 -45.66
C LEU A 392 -8.93 17.62 -46.06
N THR A 393 -8.35 17.53 -47.25
CA THR A 393 -7.84 16.28 -47.82
C THR A 393 -6.40 16.42 -48.29
N LEU A 394 -5.59 15.38 -48.08
CA LEU A 394 -4.17 15.39 -48.45
C LEU A 394 -3.95 15.74 -49.93
N SER A 395 -4.83 15.28 -50.82
CA SER A 395 -4.72 15.50 -52.26
C SER A 395 -5.00 16.94 -52.70
N LYS A 396 -5.82 17.68 -51.97
CA LYS A 396 -6.18 19.08 -52.30
C LYS A 396 -5.41 20.08 -51.46
N ASP A 397 -5.20 19.76 -50.18
CA ASP A 397 -4.79 20.72 -49.14
C ASP A 397 -3.42 20.38 -48.52
N GLY A 398 -2.83 19.22 -48.85
CA GLY A 398 -1.57 18.76 -48.26
C GLY A 398 -1.68 18.24 -46.82
N VAL A 399 -2.88 18.16 -46.26
CA VAL A 399 -3.18 17.64 -44.92
C VAL A 399 -4.56 16.98 -44.88
N ASN A 400 -4.76 15.99 -44.01
CA ASN A 400 -6.09 15.45 -43.72
C ASN A 400 -6.63 16.07 -42.43
N VAL A 401 -7.81 16.66 -42.48
CA VAL A 401 -8.55 17.17 -41.32
C VAL A 401 -10.00 16.72 -41.42
N GLN A 402 -10.56 16.21 -40.34
CA GLN A 402 -11.98 15.85 -40.26
C GLN A 402 -12.75 16.94 -39.52
N ALA A 403 -13.94 17.30 -40.00
CA ALA A 403 -14.94 18.00 -39.22
C ALA A 403 -15.73 16.97 -38.42
N ILE A 404 -15.86 17.20 -37.12
CA ILE A 404 -16.52 16.28 -36.18
C ILE A 404 -17.64 17.04 -35.48
N SER A 405 -18.84 16.47 -35.47
CA SER A 405 -19.99 16.96 -34.72
C SER A 405 -20.59 15.81 -33.91
N MET A 406 -20.82 16.03 -32.62
CA MET A 406 -21.36 15.03 -31.69
C MET A 406 -21.99 15.70 -30.47
N GLY A 407 -22.85 14.97 -29.76
CA GLY A 407 -23.35 15.38 -28.45
C GLY A 407 -22.32 15.13 -27.34
N SER A 408 -22.51 15.78 -26.17
CA SER A 408 -21.68 15.55 -24.97
C SER A 408 -21.76 14.10 -24.47
N HIS A 409 -22.88 13.42 -24.73
CA HIS A 409 -23.17 12.04 -24.31
C HIS A 409 -22.98 11.02 -25.45
N THR A 410 -22.06 11.29 -26.39
CA THR A 410 -21.81 10.40 -27.54
C THR A 410 -20.73 9.36 -27.25
N GLY A 411 -21.08 8.08 -27.44
CA GLY A 411 -20.14 6.95 -27.28
C GLY A 411 -19.72 6.75 -25.83
N THR A 412 -18.48 6.33 -25.60
CA THR A 412 -17.93 6.28 -24.25
C THR A 412 -17.71 7.71 -23.75
N HIS A 413 -18.42 8.07 -22.68
CA HIS A 413 -18.48 9.44 -22.18
C HIS A 413 -18.65 9.47 -20.67
N VAL A 414 -18.56 10.67 -20.09
CA VAL A 414 -18.76 10.93 -18.66
C VAL A 414 -19.77 12.03 -18.43
N ASP A 415 -20.64 11.81 -17.46
CA ASP A 415 -21.69 12.74 -17.03
C ASP A 415 -21.26 13.49 -15.78
N ALA A 416 -21.44 14.80 -15.81
CA ALA A 416 -21.30 15.68 -14.66
C ALA A 416 -22.65 15.84 -13.94
N PRO A 417 -22.65 16.26 -12.66
CA PRO A 417 -23.89 16.55 -11.93
C PRO A 417 -24.85 17.47 -12.67
N TYR A 418 -24.34 18.44 -13.43
CA TYR A 418 -25.16 19.38 -14.21
C TYR A 418 -26.13 18.70 -15.20
N HIS A 419 -25.85 17.47 -15.63
CA HIS A 419 -26.70 16.72 -16.56
C HIS A 419 -28.12 16.48 -16.02
N PHE A 420 -28.26 16.25 -14.70
CA PHE A 420 -29.58 16.03 -14.05
C PHE A 420 -29.89 16.99 -12.90
N ILE A 421 -28.89 17.77 -12.44
CA ILE A 421 -29.02 18.70 -11.32
C ILE A 421 -28.83 20.12 -11.84
N ALA A 422 -29.87 20.96 -11.80
CA ALA A 422 -29.88 22.29 -12.41
C ALA A 422 -28.71 23.19 -11.97
N ASP A 423 -28.33 23.12 -10.68
CA ASP A 423 -27.19 23.84 -10.10
C ASP A 423 -25.98 22.92 -9.88
N GLY A 424 -25.96 21.76 -10.56
CA GLY A 424 -24.89 20.77 -10.47
C GLY A 424 -23.56 21.30 -11.02
N THR A 425 -22.47 20.75 -10.50
CA THR A 425 -21.12 21.00 -11.00
C THR A 425 -21.02 20.59 -12.47
N ARG A 426 -20.40 21.45 -13.28
CA ARG A 426 -20.21 21.23 -14.73
C ARG A 426 -18.93 20.45 -15.01
N ILE A 427 -18.84 19.81 -16.17
CA ILE A 427 -17.76 18.87 -16.47
C ILE A 427 -16.36 19.49 -16.38
N ASP A 428 -16.20 20.76 -16.75
CA ASP A 428 -14.94 21.52 -16.72
C ASP A 428 -14.51 21.98 -15.31
N GLN A 429 -15.42 21.89 -14.34
CA GLN A 429 -15.23 22.34 -12.96
C GLN A 429 -14.87 21.19 -12.00
N ILE A 430 -15.02 19.94 -12.44
CA ILE A 430 -14.71 18.76 -11.64
C ILE A 430 -13.19 18.55 -11.61
N GLY A 431 -12.63 18.32 -10.42
CA GLY A 431 -11.21 18.05 -10.24
C GLY A 431 -10.76 16.75 -10.92
N LEU A 432 -9.56 16.77 -11.50
CA LEU A 432 -9.00 15.64 -12.27
C LEU A 432 -8.87 14.35 -11.44
N GLU A 433 -8.67 14.49 -10.14
CA GLU A 433 -8.59 13.39 -9.17
C GLU A 433 -9.87 12.55 -9.10
N ARG A 434 -11.01 13.06 -9.59
CA ARG A 434 -12.26 12.30 -9.68
C ARG A 434 -12.31 11.34 -10.87
N PHE A 435 -11.57 11.65 -11.93
CA PHE A 435 -11.61 10.88 -13.18
C PHE A 435 -10.52 9.81 -13.26
N VAL A 436 -9.59 9.78 -12.30
CA VAL A 436 -8.46 8.85 -12.31
C VAL A 436 -8.37 8.17 -10.96
N GLY A 437 -8.52 6.85 -10.94
CA GLY A 437 -8.55 6.13 -9.68
C GLY A 437 -8.53 4.61 -9.81
N PRO A 438 -8.32 3.91 -8.69
CA PRO A 438 -8.39 2.46 -8.66
C PRO A 438 -9.79 1.97 -9.04
N ALA A 439 -9.84 0.93 -9.86
CA ALA A 439 -11.08 0.31 -10.30
C ALA A 439 -11.53 -0.82 -9.35
N LEU A 440 -12.84 -0.95 -9.19
CA LEU A 440 -13.48 -2.14 -8.67
C LEU A 440 -14.51 -2.61 -9.71
N VAL A 441 -14.25 -3.76 -10.35
CA VAL A 441 -15.16 -4.32 -11.36
C VAL A 441 -16.10 -5.32 -10.68
N VAL A 442 -17.41 -5.08 -10.82
CA VAL A 442 -18.47 -5.95 -10.32
C VAL A 442 -19.04 -6.74 -11.49
N ASP A 443 -18.98 -8.06 -11.40
CA ASP A 443 -19.49 -8.96 -12.43
C ASP A 443 -21.01 -9.17 -12.28
N LEU A 444 -21.76 -8.69 -13.27
CA LEU A 444 -23.20 -8.80 -13.41
C LEU A 444 -23.58 -9.48 -14.74
N THR A 445 -22.66 -10.24 -15.35
CA THR A 445 -22.89 -10.89 -16.65
C THR A 445 -24.02 -11.91 -16.67
N ALA A 446 -24.49 -12.34 -15.49
CA ALA A 446 -25.68 -13.19 -15.35
C ALA A 446 -27.00 -12.46 -15.64
N LYS A 447 -27.00 -11.12 -15.65
CA LYS A 447 -28.20 -10.31 -15.92
C LYS A 447 -28.66 -10.43 -17.36
N ARG A 448 -29.98 -10.48 -17.54
CA ARG A 448 -30.65 -10.61 -18.84
C ARG A 448 -31.07 -9.25 -19.38
N ALA A 449 -31.49 -9.24 -20.64
CA ALA A 449 -32.08 -8.07 -21.28
C ALA A 449 -33.18 -7.44 -20.40
N LYS A 450 -33.11 -6.12 -20.18
CA LYS A 450 -34.05 -5.33 -19.38
C LYS A 450 -34.22 -5.81 -17.93
N GLU A 451 -33.28 -6.61 -17.42
CA GLU A 451 -33.32 -7.07 -16.04
C GLU A 451 -32.79 -5.97 -15.09
N LYS A 452 -33.53 -5.73 -14.01
CA LYS A 452 -33.10 -4.80 -12.96
C LYS A 452 -31.91 -5.38 -12.18
N ILE A 453 -30.88 -4.55 -12.02
CA ILE A 453 -29.79 -4.72 -11.09
C ILE A 453 -30.25 -4.13 -9.76
N VAL A 454 -30.48 -5.00 -8.78
CA VAL A 454 -30.96 -4.63 -7.45
C VAL A 454 -29.79 -4.65 -6.46
N TRP A 455 -29.96 -3.99 -5.31
CA TRP A 455 -28.90 -3.94 -4.29
C TRP A 455 -28.39 -5.33 -3.87
N ALA A 456 -29.26 -6.35 -3.86
CA ALA A 456 -28.88 -7.73 -3.52
C ALA A 456 -27.80 -8.31 -4.45
N ASP A 457 -27.73 -7.85 -5.71
CA ASP A 457 -26.68 -8.26 -6.66
C ASP A 457 -25.32 -7.65 -6.29
N LEU A 458 -25.32 -6.53 -5.57
CA LEU A 458 -24.14 -5.73 -5.22
C LEU A 458 -23.66 -5.96 -3.78
N THR A 459 -24.52 -6.46 -2.89
CA THR A 459 -24.20 -6.77 -1.48
C THR A 459 -22.88 -7.52 -1.28
N PRO A 460 -22.50 -8.53 -2.11
CA PRO A 460 -21.22 -9.22 -1.95
C PRO A 460 -19.99 -8.31 -2.06
N TYR A 461 -20.12 -7.16 -2.72
CA TYR A 461 -19.04 -6.21 -2.98
C TYR A 461 -19.08 -4.99 -2.04
N GLU A 462 -20.11 -4.86 -1.19
CA GLU A 462 -20.31 -3.68 -0.33
C GLU A 462 -19.12 -3.40 0.59
N SER A 463 -18.57 -4.45 1.23
CA SER A 463 -17.41 -4.29 2.12
C SER A 463 -16.20 -3.73 1.37
N GLU A 464 -16.00 -4.16 0.12
CA GLU A 464 -14.90 -3.71 -0.71
C GLU A 464 -15.12 -2.27 -1.21
N MET A 465 -16.35 -1.94 -1.61
CA MET A 465 -16.74 -0.58 -1.97
C MET A 465 -16.46 0.39 -0.82
N ARG A 466 -16.90 0.07 0.40
CA ARG A 466 -16.68 0.90 1.60
C ARG A 466 -15.21 1.02 1.95
N ARG A 467 -14.48 -0.11 1.96
CA ARG A 467 -13.05 -0.12 2.29
C ARG A 467 -12.26 0.78 1.37
N ARG A 468 -12.46 0.67 0.05
CA ARG A 468 -11.71 1.47 -0.92
C ARG A 468 -12.21 2.92 -1.03
N SER A 469 -13.43 3.23 -0.58
CA SER A 469 -13.99 4.60 -0.58
C SER A 469 -13.74 5.40 0.71
N GLY A 470 -13.40 4.73 1.83
CA GLY A 470 -13.38 5.35 3.17
C GLY A 470 -12.07 6.07 3.56
N GLU A 471 -10.92 5.62 3.05
CA GLU A 471 -9.58 6.11 3.46
C GLU A 471 -9.09 7.28 2.58
N GLY A 472 -9.95 8.26 2.29
CA GLY A 472 -9.62 9.39 1.39
C GLY A 472 -9.38 8.98 -0.08
N GLY A 473 -9.55 7.70 -0.41
CA GLY A 473 -9.55 7.17 -1.76
C GLY A 473 -10.92 7.32 -2.43
N SER A 474 -10.92 7.67 -3.71
CA SER A 474 -12.11 7.59 -4.55
C SER A 474 -11.95 6.37 -5.46
N ILE A 475 -12.85 5.39 -5.33
CA ILE A 475 -12.90 4.29 -6.30
C ILE A 475 -13.76 4.61 -7.48
N ILE A 476 -13.37 4.00 -8.59
CA ILE A 476 -14.17 3.88 -9.80
C ILE A 476 -14.84 2.51 -9.77
N LEU A 477 -16.13 2.48 -9.46
CA LEU A 477 -16.94 1.26 -9.48
C LEU A 477 -17.41 1.00 -10.91
N LEU A 478 -17.04 -0.14 -11.48
CA LEU A 478 -17.40 -0.53 -12.84
C LEU A 478 -18.37 -1.71 -12.81
N LEU A 479 -19.56 -1.56 -13.38
CA LEU A 479 -20.54 -2.62 -13.50
C LEU A 479 -20.36 -3.32 -14.85
N ARG A 480 -19.88 -4.56 -14.81
CA ARG A 480 -19.69 -5.41 -15.99
C ARG A 480 -20.92 -6.27 -16.20
N THR A 481 -21.78 -5.88 -17.13
CA THR A 481 -22.92 -6.70 -17.57
C THR A 481 -22.57 -7.55 -18.80
N GLY A 482 -21.46 -7.24 -19.46
CA GLY A 482 -21.05 -7.80 -20.75
C GLY A 482 -21.87 -7.27 -21.92
N TRP A 483 -22.68 -6.21 -21.72
CA TRP A 483 -23.58 -5.69 -22.76
C TRP A 483 -22.86 -4.97 -23.89
N SER A 484 -21.62 -4.53 -23.66
CA SER A 484 -20.76 -3.91 -24.68
C SER A 484 -20.63 -4.74 -25.96
N ARG A 485 -20.80 -6.06 -25.90
CA ARG A 485 -20.82 -6.97 -27.07
C ARG A 485 -21.96 -6.71 -28.07
N TYR A 486 -23.03 -6.04 -27.64
CA TYR A 486 -24.16 -5.66 -28.48
C TYR A 486 -24.02 -4.25 -29.08
N TRP A 487 -22.89 -3.56 -28.84
CA TRP A 487 -22.62 -2.24 -29.39
C TRP A 487 -22.87 -2.20 -30.91
N GLY A 488 -23.60 -1.19 -31.37
CA GLY A 488 -23.95 -1.07 -32.79
C GLY A 488 -25.18 -1.89 -33.22
N THR A 489 -25.91 -2.52 -32.30
CA THR A 489 -27.13 -3.29 -32.57
C THR A 489 -28.32 -2.78 -31.76
N GLU A 490 -29.54 -2.98 -32.25
CA GLU A 490 -30.77 -2.61 -31.52
C GLU A 490 -30.90 -3.29 -30.15
N THR A 491 -30.32 -4.49 -30.00
CA THR A 491 -30.25 -5.19 -28.70
C THR A 491 -29.49 -4.37 -27.65
N TYR A 492 -28.61 -3.45 -28.06
CA TYR A 492 -27.91 -2.57 -27.13
C TYR A 492 -28.86 -1.75 -26.26
N LEU A 493 -30.04 -1.36 -26.79
CA LEU A 493 -31.06 -0.59 -26.08
C LEU A 493 -31.81 -1.43 -25.01
N GLU A 494 -31.70 -2.75 -25.05
CA GLU A 494 -32.38 -3.65 -24.12
C GLU A 494 -31.51 -4.04 -22.91
N HIS A 495 -30.56 -3.19 -22.54
CA HIS A 495 -29.57 -3.48 -21.51
C HIS A 495 -30.16 -3.67 -20.10
N PRO A 496 -29.48 -4.41 -19.21
CA PRO A 496 -29.73 -4.37 -17.78
C PRO A 496 -29.53 -2.95 -17.23
N PHE A 497 -30.23 -2.60 -16.16
CA PHE A 497 -30.19 -1.26 -15.57
C PHE A 497 -30.36 -1.30 -14.05
N LEU A 498 -29.86 -0.28 -13.36
CA LEU A 498 -29.94 -0.16 -11.90
C LEU A 498 -31.35 0.21 -11.45
N ASP A 499 -31.77 -0.38 -10.33
CA ASP A 499 -32.88 0.19 -9.56
C ASP A 499 -32.40 1.31 -8.64
N GLU A 500 -33.32 2.19 -8.23
CA GLU A 500 -33.03 3.33 -7.36
C GLU A 500 -32.33 2.91 -6.05
N ARG A 501 -32.73 1.77 -5.48
CA ARG A 501 -32.16 1.25 -4.23
C ARG A 501 -30.73 0.79 -4.40
N ALA A 502 -30.38 0.17 -5.52
CA ALA A 502 -29.01 -0.20 -5.86
C ALA A 502 -28.14 1.04 -6.01
N ALA A 503 -28.60 2.05 -6.76
CA ALA A 503 -27.90 3.31 -6.91
C ALA A 503 -27.67 4.00 -5.55
N GLN A 504 -28.68 4.00 -4.68
CA GLN A 504 -28.56 4.58 -3.34
C GLN A 504 -27.58 3.79 -2.47
N GLY A 505 -27.60 2.46 -2.55
CA GLY A 505 -26.64 1.59 -1.85
C GLY A 505 -25.20 1.85 -2.28
N ILE A 506 -24.95 2.02 -3.59
CA ILE A 506 -23.64 2.36 -4.15
C ILE A 506 -23.13 3.68 -3.56
N VAL A 507 -23.95 4.74 -3.60
CA VAL A 507 -23.59 6.06 -3.05
C VAL A 507 -23.36 6.01 -1.53
N ASN A 508 -24.20 5.25 -0.81
CA ASN A 508 -24.10 5.05 0.64
C ASN A 508 -22.85 4.25 1.03
N ALA A 509 -22.35 3.39 0.13
CA ALA A 509 -21.08 2.70 0.30
C ALA A 509 -19.87 3.61 0.05
N GLY A 510 -20.09 4.89 -0.29
CA GLY A 510 -19.04 5.90 -0.46
C GLY A 510 -18.59 6.10 -1.91
N VAL A 511 -19.13 5.33 -2.86
CA VAL A 511 -18.78 5.45 -4.28
C VAL A 511 -19.25 6.79 -4.82
N ARG A 512 -18.40 7.43 -5.63
CA ARG A 512 -18.70 8.69 -6.33
C ARG A 512 -18.44 8.64 -7.83
N VAL A 513 -17.88 7.56 -8.33
CA VAL A 513 -17.64 7.34 -9.75
C VAL A 513 -18.22 5.98 -10.11
N LEU A 514 -19.29 5.99 -10.90
CA LEU A 514 -19.95 4.80 -11.41
C LEU A 514 -19.63 4.66 -12.89
N GLY A 515 -19.20 3.49 -13.34
CA GLY A 515 -19.04 3.17 -14.75
C GLY A 515 -19.91 1.98 -15.14
N VAL A 516 -20.51 2.03 -16.33
CA VAL A 516 -21.32 0.94 -16.89
C VAL A 516 -20.90 0.65 -18.32
N ASP A 517 -21.02 -0.61 -18.74
CA ASP A 517 -20.78 -1.06 -20.12
C ASP A 517 -22.05 -1.00 -21.01
N THR A 518 -23.11 -0.40 -20.49
CA THR A 518 -24.43 -0.22 -21.10
C THR A 518 -24.60 1.20 -21.64
N LEU A 519 -25.67 1.41 -22.43
CA LEU A 519 -26.01 2.74 -22.96
C LEU A 519 -26.29 3.73 -21.84
N SER A 520 -26.88 3.26 -20.75
CA SER A 520 -27.25 4.04 -19.58
C SER A 520 -27.22 3.20 -18.30
N PRO A 521 -27.03 3.75 -17.09
CA PRO A 521 -27.30 3.03 -15.85
C PRO A 521 -28.82 2.87 -15.60
N ASP A 522 -29.66 3.65 -16.27
CA ASP A 522 -31.13 3.60 -16.17
C ASP A 522 -31.75 2.87 -17.37
N GLU A 523 -33.04 2.52 -17.29
CA GLU A 523 -33.72 1.89 -18.43
C GLU A 523 -33.78 2.82 -19.64
N THR A 524 -33.50 2.31 -20.84
CA THR A 524 -33.72 3.06 -22.09
C THR A 524 -35.16 2.86 -22.57
N SER A 525 -36.09 3.69 -22.07
CA SER A 525 -37.50 3.68 -22.47
C SER A 525 -38.15 5.05 -22.35
N HIS A 526 -39.32 5.24 -22.96
CA HIS A 526 -40.10 6.48 -22.85
C HIS A 526 -40.63 6.76 -21.43
N GLU A 527 -40.67 5.74 -20.56
CA GLU A 527 -41.17 5.84 -19.19
C GLU A 527 -40.04 5.85 -18.15
N ALA A 528 -38.78 5.94 -18.62
CA ALA A 528 -37.60 5.92 -17.76
C ALA A 528 -37.65 7.07 -16.74
N ASP A 529 -37.47 6.72 -15.46
CA ASP A 529 -37.47 7.69 -14.37
C ASP A 529 -36.09 8.28 -14.08
N PHE A 530 -35.03 7.77 -14.72
CA PHE A 530 -33.63 8.19 -14.54
C PHE A 530 -33.18 8.25 -13.06
N ALA A 531 -33.67 7.29 -12.25
CA ALA A 531 -33.39 7.27 -10.83
C ALA A 531 -31.90 7.10 -10.51
N ALA A 532 -31.17 6.25 -11.25
CA ALA A 532 -29.76 6.02 -11.01
C ALA A 532 -28.95 7.30 -11.28
N HIS A 533 -29.23 8.00 -12.38
CA HIS A 533 -28.66 9.32 -12.66
C HIS A 533 -28.90 10.30 -11.51
N ARG A 534 -30.16 10.52 -11.13
CA ARG A 534 -30.50 11.48 -10.07
C ARG A 534 -29.79 11.17 -8.76
N VAL A 535 -29.70 9.90 -8.38
CA VAL A 535 -29.07 9.48 -7.12
C VAL A 535 -27.56 9.69 -7.16
N VAL A 536 -26.88 9.22 -8.21
CA VAL A 536 -25.41 9.29 -8.30
C VAL A 536 -24.94 10.71 -8.54
N LEU A 537 -25.53 11.41 -9.51
CA LEU A 537 -25.20 12.80 -9.84
C LEU A 537 -25.64 13.77 -8.74
N GLY A 538 -26.79 13.53 -8.11
CA GLY A 538 -27.27 14.29 -6.96
C GLY A 538 -26.38 14.19 -5.72
N ALA A 539 -25.61 13.09 -5.59
CA ALA A 539 -24.59 12.94 -4.56
C ALA A 539 -23.23 13.60 -4.92
N GLY A 540 -23.18 14.38 -6.01
CA GLY A 540 -21.96 14.97 -6.55
C GLY A 540 -21.02 13.94 -7.17
N GLY A 541 -21.55 12.78 -7.56
CA GLY A 541 -20.83 11.76 -8.31
C GLY A 541 -20.73 12.09 -9.80
N ILE A 542 -20.07 11.20 -10.54
CA ILE A 542 -20.04 11.17 -12.00
C ILE A 542 -20.38 9.76 -12.48
N ILE A 543 -20.90 9.67 -13.70
CA ILE A 543 -21.25 8.41 -14.36
C ILE A 543 -20.42 8.30 -15.64
N ALA A 544 -19.87 7.13 -15.93
CA ALA A 544 -19.24 6.82 -17.21
C ALA A 544 -20.04 5.73 -17.90
N GLU A 545 -20.51 6.01 -19.11
CA GLU A 545 -21.37 5.11 -19.87
C GLU A 545 -20.63 4.52 -21.06
N ASN A 546 -21.21 3.46 -21.65
CA ASN A 546 -20.70 2.82 -22.86
C ASN A 546 -19.24 2.36 -22.73
N LEU A 547 -18.83 1.85 -21.56
CA LEU A 547 -17.52 1.24 -21.38
C LEU A 547 -17.42 -0.10 -22.12
N ASN A 548 -16.21 -0.51 -22.45
CA ASN A 548 -15.91 -1.75 -23.13
C ASN A 548 -14.75 -2.51 -22.44
N HIS A 549 -14.58 -3.79 -22.79
CA HIS A 549 -13.49 -4.66 -22.35
C HIS A 549 -13.30 -4.77 -20.82
N LEU A 550 -14.39 -4.62 -20.06
CA LEU A 550 -14.33 -4.72 -18.59
C LEU A 550 -13.88 -6.11 -18.10
N GLU A 551 -14.05 -7.15 -18.92
CA GLU A 551 -13.52 -8.50 -18.68
C GLU A 551 -11.99 -8.55 -18.56
N ALA A 552 -11.27 -7.67 -19.25
CA ALA A 552 -9.80 -7.66 -19.24
C ALA A 552 -9.23 -7.07 -17.95
N ILE A 553 -10.05 -6.35 -17.17
CA ILE A 553 -9.63 -5.62 -15.98
C ILE A 553 -10.31 -6.09 -14.69
N GLN A 554 -10.99 -7.23 -14.73
CA GLN A 554 -11.69 -7.80 -13.56
C GLN A 554 -10.72 -8.30 -12.48
N GLU A 555 -9.52 -8.75 -12.88
CA GLU A 555 -8.51 -9.27 -11.95
C GLU A 555 -7.28 -8.35 -11.85
N GLY A 556 -6.86 -8.10 -10.61
CA GLY A 556 -5.67 -7.32 -10.28
C GLY A 556 -5.97 -5.88 -9.90
N GLU A 557 -4.90 -5.12 -9.67
CA GLU A 557 -4.98 -3.71 -9.26
C GLU A 557 -4.82 -2.82 -10.49
N TRP A 558 -5.96 -2.40 -11.05
CA TRP A 558 -6.05 -1.52 -12.20
C TRP A 558 -6.37 -0.09 -11.75
N ILE A 559 -5.71 0.88 -12.40
CA ILE A 559 -6.11 2.28 -12.36
C ILE A 559 -6.84 2.58 -13.66
N VAL A 560 -7.94 3.30 -13.58
CA VAL A 560 -8.76 3.71 -14.72
C VAL A 560 -8.65 5.21 -14.92
N ASN A 561 -8.63 5.63 -16.18
CA ASN A 561 -8.71 7.02 -16.61
C ASN A 561 -10.06 7.25 -17.31
N LEU A 562 -10.78 8.26 -16.86
CA LEU A 562 -12.04 8.76 -17.40
C LEU A 562 -11.96 10.29 -17.62
N VAL A 563 -10.77 10.84 -17.89
CA VAL A 563 -10.60 12.30 -17.98
C VAL A 563 -11.31 12.83 -19.23
N PRO A 564 -12.34 13.69 -19.08
CA PRO A 564 -13.14 14.19 -20.20
C PRO A 564 -12.39 15.27 -21.00
N LEU A 565 -12.92 15.64 -22.18
CA LEU A 565 -12.59 16.93 -22.77
C LEU A 565 -13.01 18.05 -21.83
N LYS A 566 -12.19 19.10 -21.70
CA LYS A 566 -12.51 20.29 -20.90
C LYS A 566 -13.48 21.21 -21.66
N LEU A 567 -14.74 20.82 -21.73
CA LEU A 567 -15.81 21.58 -22.37
C LEU A 567 -16.41 22.56 -21.37
N GLU A 568 -16.15 23.86 -21.57
CA GLU A 568 -16.62 24.91 -20.68
C GLU A 568 -18.15 24.94 -20.60
N GLY A 569 -18.68 24.80 -19.38
CA GLY A 569 -20.11 24.97 -19.14
C GLY A 569 -20.97 23.75 -19.49
N CYS A 570 -20.39 22.62 -19.90
CA CYS A 570 -21.14 21.46 -20.39
C CYS A 570 -21.55 20.47 -19.27
N ASP A 571 -22.52 19.62 -19.61
CA ASP A 571 -23.14 18.60 -18.75
C ASP A 571 -22.41 17.25 -18.77
N GLY A 572 -21.67 16.98 -19.83
CA GLY A 572 -20.89 15.77 -19.99
C GLY A 572 -19.84 15.93 -21.09
N SER A 573 -19.13 14.85 -21.38
CA SER A 573 -18.12 14.85 -22.44
C SER A 573 -17.70 13.44 -22.84
N PRO A 574 -17.48 13.17 -24.14
CA PRO A 574 -16.84 11.95 -24.60
C PRO A 574 -15.43 11.80 -24.00
N VAL A 575 -15.02 10.56 -23.79
CA VAL A 575 -13.73 10.22 -23.19
C VAL A 575 -13.05 9.09 -23.94
N ARG A 576 -11.71 9.11 -23.97
CA ARG A 576 -10.92 7.91 -24.26
C ARG A 576 -10.62 7.21 -22.94
N ALA A 577 -11.58 6.41 -22.47
CA ALA A 577 -11.42 5.60 -21.28
C ALA A 577 -10.39 4.49 -21.51
N PHE A 578 -9.46 4.34 -20.56
CA PHE A 578 -8.51 3.23 -20.55
C PHE A 578 -8.12 2.86 -19.12
N ALA A 579 -7.66 1.64 -18.93
CA ALA A 579 -7.08 1.18 -17.69
C ALA A 579 -5.60 0.87 -17.87
N TRP A 580 -4.84 0.94 -16.78
CA TRP A 580 -3.48 0.43 -16.75
C TRP A 580 -3.13 -0.23 -15.42
N ARG A 581 -2.15 -1.12 -15.47
CA ARG A 581 -1.52 -1.70 -14.29
C ARG A 581 -0.02 -1.90 -14.52
N HIS A 582 0.73 -1.99 -13.43
CA HIS A 582 2.12 -2.45 -13.50
C HIS A 582 2.16 -3.97 -13.64
N VAL A 583 2.86 -4.47 -14.66
CA VAL A 583 3.12 -5.90 -14.82
C VAL A 583 4.03 -6.36 -13.68
N ARG A 584 3.60 -7.39 -12.93
CA ARG A 584 4.45 -8.05 -11.94
C ARG A 584 5.46 -8.92 -12.70
N SER A 585 6.75 -8.60 -12.58
CA SER A 585 7.87 -9.36 -13.15
C SER A 585 8.13 -10.65 -12.39
#